data_AF-A0A952RA72-F1
#
_entry.id   AF-A0A952RA72-F1
#
_cell.length_a   1.000
_cell.length_b   1.000
_cell.length_c   1.000
_cell.angle_alpha   90.00
_cell.angle_beta   90.00
_cell.angle_gamma   90.00
#
_symmetry.space_group_name_H-M   'P 1'
#
loop_
_entity.id
_entity.type
_entity.pdbx_description
1 polymer ?
#
loop_
_entity_poly.entity_id
_entity_poly.type
_entity_poly.pdbx_seq_one_letter_code
_entity_poly.pdbx_strand_id
1 'polypeptide(L)'
;MDLDIGRDTLIALAAVVWADGEMAPEEANGLRSAAAQLGLPQADLGAVEAAITQRVTLDHVETIRMNRLTRLFTFAAAGWLVQLKGHVDAKETEALKLLGDRLGLSDVARERASRAASVIERRDTGFDLVALRSRLSTSLSQVGLE
;
A
#
# COMPACT_ATOMS: atom_id res chain seq x y z
N MET A 1 -9.28 -2.75 16.82
CA MET A 1 -7.98 -2.29 16.30
C MET A 1 -8.29 -1.44 15.09
N ASP A 2 -8.09 -0.13 15.17
CA ASP A 2 -8.43 0.77 14.07
C ASP A 2 -7.41 0.71 12.95
N LEU A 3 -7.88 0.82 11.71
CA LEU A 3 -7.03 0.94 10.54
C LEU A 3 -6.39 2.33 10.53
N ASP A 4 -5.09 2.41 10.78
CA ASP A 4 -4.32 3.64 10.63
C ASP A 4 -3.48 3.60 9.36
N ILE A 5 -3.69 4.56 8.46
CA ILE A 5 -2.86 4.73 7.26
C ILE A 5 -2.03 5.99 7.48
N GLY A 6 -0.73 5.80 7.58
CA GLY A 6 0.22 6.87 7.81
C GLY A 6 1.38 6.83 6.83
N ARG A 7 2.43 7.58 7.19
CA ARG A 7 3.70 7.64 6.45
C ARG A 7 4.20 6.28 6.01
N ASP A 8 4.30 5.33 6.92
CA ASP A 8 4.99 4.06 6.66
C ASP A 8 4.20 3.19 5.65
N THR A 9 2.87 3.30 5.62
CA THR A 9 2.06 2.66 4.57
C THR A 9 2.38 3.26 3.22
N LEU A 10 2.40 4.59 3.10
CA LEU A 10 2.67 5.25 1.82
C LEU A 10 4.10 4.99 1.31
N ILE A 11 5.10 4.95 2.20
CA ILE A 11 6.47 4.59 1.84
C ILE A 11 6.54 3.12 1.37
N ALA A 12 5.81 2.21 2.01
CA ALA A 12 5.74 0.82 1.57
C ALA A 12 5.14 0.69 0.16
N LEU A 13 4.08 1.44 -0.13
CA LEU A 13 3.46 1.47 -1.45
C LEU A 13 4.43 2.03 -2.50
N ALA A 14 5.13 3.14 -2.19
CA ALA A 14 6.14 3.71 -3.07
C ALA A 14 7.27 2.72 -3.37
N ALA A 15 7.74 1.98 -2.37
CA ALA A 15 8.80 0.97 -2.55
C ALA A 15 8.38 -0.18 -3.46
N VAL A 16 7.11 -0.60 -3.42
CA VAL A 16 6.58 -1.60 -4.36
C VAL A 16 6.46 -1.02 -5.76
N VAL A 17 5.96 0.21 -5.89
CA VAL A 17 5.83 0.88 -7.18
C VAL A 17 7.20 1.02 -7.87
N TRP A 18 8.24 1.38 -7.13
CA TRP A 18 9.62 1.51 -7.62
C TRP A 18 10.34 0.19 -7.95
N ALA A 19 9.71 -0.97 -7.74
CA ALA A 19 10.36 -2.27 -7.88
C ALA A 19 10.87 -2.52 -9.31
N ASP A 20 10.09 -2.10 -10.31
CA ASP A 20 10.42 -2.20 -11.73
C ASP A 20 11.55 -1.23 -12.13
N GLY A 21 11.67 -0.12 -11.40
CA GLY A 21 12.64 0.96 -11.60
C GLY A 21 12.01 2.28 -12.03
N GLU A 22 10.68 2.36 -12.11
CA GLU A 22 9.92 3.51 -12.58
C GLU A 22 8.79 3.86 -11.60
N MET A 23 8.41 5.14 -11.56
CA MET A 23 7.19 5.59 -10.90
C MET A 23 6.44 6.48 -11.88
N ALA A 24 5.26 6.04 -12.30
CA ALA A 24 4.46 6.78 -13.25
C ALA A 24 3.89 8.05 -12.58
N PRO A 25 3.65 9.13 -13.35
CA PRO A 25 3.07 10.36 -12.81
C PRO A 25 1.72 10.15 -12.11
N GLU A 26 0.90 9.20 -12.57
CA GLU A 26 -0.40 8.89 -11.94
C GLU A 26 -0.26 8.26 -10.56
N GLU A 27 0.72 7.37 -10.37
CA GLU A 27 1.01 6.73 -9.08
C GLU A 27 1.57 7.74 -8.08
N ALA A 28 2.52 8.56 -8.54
CA ALA A 28 3.09 9.64 -7.74
C ALA A 28 1.99 10.61 -7.26
N ASN A 29 1.08 11.01 -8.16
CA ASN A 29 -0.04 11.88 -7.82
C ASN A 29 -1.03 11.22 -6.87
N GLY A 30 -1.30 9.93 -7.02
CA GLY A 30 -2.09 9.13 -6.09
C GLY A 30 -1.54 9.13 -4.67
N LEU A 31 -0.25 8.84 -4.53
CA LEU A 31 0.45 8.83 -3.25
C LEU A 31 0.48 10.22 -2.60
N ARG A 32 0.75 11.28 -3.38
CA ARG A 32 0.70 12.68 -2.88
C ARG A 32 -0.69 13.07 -2.42
N SER A 33 -1.72 12.74 -3.21
CA SER A 33 -3.12 13.02 -2.87
C SER A 33 -3.50 12.32 -1.56
N ALA A 34 -3.14 11.05 -1.41
CA ALA A 34 -3.37 10.31 -0.18
C ALA A 34 -2.67 10.95 1.03
N ALA A 35 -1.40 11.32 0.89
CA ALA A 35 -0.63 11.99 1.94
C ALA A 35 -1.30 13.30 2.41
N ALA A 36 -1.77 14.11 1.45
CA ALA A 36 -2.47 15.36 1.72
C ALA A 36 -3.82 15.13 2.42
N GLN A 37 -4.62 14.17 1.93
CA GLN A 37 -5.93 13.85 2.50
C GLN A 37 -5.85 13.25 3.90
N LEU A 38 -4.78 12.51 4.20
CA LEU A 38 -4.52 11.94 5.53
C LEU A 38 -4.08 13.00 6.56
N GLY A 39 -3.79 14.23 6.12
CA GLY A 39 -3.38 15.32 7.01
C GLY A 39 -2.07 15.03 7.73
N LEU A 40 -1.13 14.35 7.07
CA LEU A 40 0.13 13.96 7.71
C LEU A 40 0.93 15.20 8.16
N PRO A 41 1.66 15.11 9.30
CA PRO A 41 2.58 16.15 9.72
C PRO A 41 3.60 16.50 8.62
N GLN A 42 4.08 17.74 8.59
CA GLN A 42 5.01 18.21 7.54
C GLN A 42 6.27 17.35 7.40
N ALA A 43 6.81 16.83 8.52
CA ALA A 43 7.95 15.92 8.50
C ALA A 43 7.64 14.59 7.78
N ASP A 44 6.43 14.06 7.99
CA ASP A 44 5.98 12.82 7.36
C ASP A 44 5.64 13.04 5.88
N LEU A 45 5.05 14.19 5.52
CA LEU A 45 4.86 14.59 4.12
C LEU A 45 6.20 14.67 3.37
N GLY A 46 7.24 15.25 3.99
CA GLY A 46 8.57 15.32 3.40
C GLY A 46 9.18 13.94 3.16
N ALA A 47 9.01 13.01 4.09
CA ALA A 47 9.47 11.63 3.93
C ALA A 47 8.72 10.88 2.81
N VAL A 48 7.40 11.09 2.70
CA VAL A 48 6.59 10.51 1.61
C VAL A 48 7.00 11.11 0.27
N GLU A 49 7.17 12.43 0.16
CA GLU A 49 7.61 13.07 -1.08
C GLU A 49 9.00 12.59 -1.51
N ALA A 50 9.92 12.39 -0.56
CA ALA A 50 11.23 11.80 -0.84
C ALA A 50 11.09 10.37 -1.40
N ALA A 51 10.22 9.53 -0.81
CA ALA A 51 9.97 8.17 -1.31
C ALA A 51 9.30 8.14 -2.70
N ILE A 52 8.53 9.19 -3.04
CA ILE A 52 7.92 9.35 -4.36
C ILE A 52 8.94 9.81 -5.41
N THR A 53 9.83 10.72 -5.05
CA THR A 53 10.78 11.35 -6.00
C THR A 53 12.11 10.63 -6.10
N GLN A 54 12.45 9.82 -5.11
CA GLN A 54 13.69 9.07 -5.03
C GLN A 54 13.38 7.59 -4.86
N ARG A 55 14.12 6.75 -5.57
CA ARG A 55 13.95 5.30 -5.50
C ARG A 55 14.14 4.82 -4.07
N VAL A 56 13.08 4.25 -3.50
CA VAL A 56 13.07 3.63 -2.17
C VAL A 56 12.96 2.12 -2.32
N THR A 57 13.69 1.36 -1.50
CA THR A 57 13.58 -0.10 -1.43
C THR A 57 12.82 -0.53 -0.19
N LEU A 58 12.35 -1.79 -0.20
CA LEU A 58 11.63 -2.35 0.94
C LEU A 58 12.46 -2.38 2.24
N ASP A 59 13.79 -2.27 2.16
CA ASP A 59 14.69 -2.17 3.33
C ASP A 59 14.42 -0.91 4.17
N HIS A 60 13.85 0.13 3.57
CA HIS A 60 13.49 1.38 4.25
C HIS A 60 12.08 1.39 4.83
N VAL A 61 11.31 0.31 4.67
CA VAL A 61 9.92 0.22 5.16
C VAL A 61 9.91 -0.16 6.64
N GLU A 62 9.49 0.77 7.49
CA GLU A 62 9.33 0.54 8.93
C GLU A 62 7.95 -0.08 9.22
N THR A 63 7.91 -1.29 9.80
CA THR A 63 6.63 -2.00 10.08
C THR A 63 6.27 -2.03 11.57
N ILE A 64 7.17 -1.56 12.44
CA ILE A 64 7.02 -1.59 13.91
C ILE A 64 5.80 -0.80 14.36
N ARG A 65 5.50 0.33 13.70
CA ARG A 65 4.37 1.21 14.03
C ARG A 65 3.04 0.72 13.46
N MET A 66 3.07 -0.29 12.59
CA MET A 66 1.87 -0.83 11.96
C MET A 66 1.23 -1.91 12.83
N ASN A 67 -0.04 -1.69 13.18
CA ASN A 67 -0.86 -2.73 13.79
C ASN A 67 -1.29 -3.78 12.74
N ARG A 68 -1.85 -4.92 13.17
CA ARG A 68 -2.21 -6.04 12.27
C ARG A 68 -3.10 -5.60 11.11
N LEU A 69 -4.10 -4.75 11.38
CA LEU A 69 -5.04 -4.29 10.37
C LEU A 69 -4.36 -3.34 9.37
N THR A 70 -3.51 -2.42 9.84
CA THR A 70 -2.67 -1.59 8.98
C THR A 70 -1.76 -2.43 8.09
N ARG A 71 -1.14 -3.50 8.61
CA ARG A 71 -0.29 -4.39 7.81
C ARG A 71 -1.07 -5.10 6.71
N LEU A 72 -2.26 -5.63 7.04
CA LEU A 72 -3.16 -6.25 6.05
C LEU A 72 -3.56 -5.24 4.97
N PHE A 73 -3.92 -4.02 5.37
CA PHE A 73 -4.26 -2.96 4.44
C PHE A 73 -3.08 -2.59 3.54
N THR A 74 -1.89 -2.36 4.09
CA THR A 74 -0.68 -2.02 3.32
C THR A 74 -0.41 -3.06 2.24
N PHE A 75 -0.52 -4.36 2.59
CA PHE A 75 -0.36 -5.45 1.62
C PHE A 75 -1.46 -5.46 0.55
N ALA A 76 -2.73 -5.35 0.96
CA ALA A 76 -3.88 -5.30 0.05
C ALA A 76 -3.77 -4.14 -0.94
N ALA A 77 -3.43 -2.95 -0.45
CA ALA A 77 -3.27 -1.75 -1.26
C ALA A 77 -2.09 -1.86 -2.22
N ALA A 78 -0.96 -2.45 -1.80
CA ALA A 78 0.18 -2.69 -2.68
C ALA A 78 -0.20 -3.63 -3.84
N GLY A 79 -0.88 -4.75 -3.53
CA GLY A 79 -1.34 -5.69 -4.55
C GLY A 79 -2.37 -5.09 -5.50
N TRP A 80 -3.21 -4.18 -5.01
CA TRP A 80 -4.14 -3.44 -5.85
C TRP A 80 -3.45 -2.44 -6.78
N LEU A 81 -2.47 -1.68 -6.28
CA LEU A 81 -1.67 -0.74 -7.10
C LEU A 81 -0.94 -1.45 -8.24
N VAL A 82 -0.32 -2.59 -7.95
CA VAL A 82 0.39 -3.39 -8.97
C VAL A 82 -0.59 -3.87 -10.06
N GLN A 83 -1.81 -4.28 -9.68
CA GLN A 83 -2.85 -4.64 -10.66
C GLN A 83 -3.35 -3.44 -11.47
N LEU A 84 -3.38 -2.24 -10.89
CA LEU A 84 -3.82 -1.02 -11.58
C LEU A 84 -2.91 -0.62 -12.73
N LYS A 85 -1.60 -0.90 -12.66
CA LYS A 85 -0.64 -0.62 -13.73
C LYS A 85 -0.98 -1.34 -15.04
N GLY A 86 -1.88 -2.34 -15.01
CA GLY A 86 -2.36 -3.07 -16.19
C GLY A 86 -1.37 -4.09 -16.75
N HIS A 87 -0.12 -4.02 -16.33
CA HIS A 87 0.90 -5.06 -16.50
C HIS A 87 1.59 -5.26 -15.16
N VAL A 88 1.49 -6.48 -14.62
CA VAL A 88 2.23 -6.86 -13.42
C VAL A 88 3.55 -7.45 -13.88
N ASP A 89 4.65 -6.79 -13.54
CA ASP A 89 5.96 -7.31 -13.87
C ASP A 89 6.46 -8.33 -12.81
N ALA A 90 7.51 -9.08 -13.15
CA ALA A 90 8.07 -10.09 -12.25
C ALA A 90 8.68 -9.48 -10.97
N LYS A 91 9.25 -8.27 -11.07
CA LYS A 91 9.91 -7.57 -9.97
C LYS A 91 8.89 -7.00 -8.98
N GLU A 92 7.76 -6.51 -9.44
CA GLU A 92 6.64 -6.07 -8.62
C GLU A 92 5.99 -7.24 -7.88
N THR A 93 5.86 -8.38 -8.56
CA THR A 93 5.39 -9.63 -7.93
C THR A 93 6.36 -10.07 -6.83
N GLU A 94 7.67 -9.99 -7.08
CA GLU A 94 8.70 -10.29 -6.08
C GLU A 94 8.67 -9.29 -4.92
N ALA A 95 8.55 -7.99 -5.21
CA ALA A 95 8.44 -6.93 -4.21
C ALA A 95 7.20 -7.11 -3.33
N LEU A 96 6.07 -7.52 -3.91
CA LEU A 96 4.86 -7.79 -3.15
C LEU A 96 5.05 -8.98 -2.19
N LYS A 97 5.74 -10.04 -2.62
CA LYS A 97 6.09 -11.17 -1.75
C LYS A 97 6.97 -10.72 -0.58
N LEU A 98 8.04 -9.99 -0.89
CA LEU A 98 8.98 -9.45 0.12
C LEU A 98 8.30 -8.47 1.09
N LEU A 99 7.34 -7.68 0.61
CA LEU A 99 6.53 -6.81 1.45
C LEU A 99 5.69 -7.65 2.43
N GLY A 100 5.04 -8.72 1.94
CA GLY A 100 4.29 -9.65 2.79
C GLY A 100 5.14 -10.25 3.92
N ASP A 101 6.38 -10.63 3.60
CA ASP A 101 7.35 -11.16 4.57
C ASP A 101 7.71 -10.11 5.62
N ARG A 102 8.03 -8.88 5.20
CA ARG A 102 8.36 -7.76 6.10
C ARG A 102 7.22 -7.33 7.01
N LEU A 103 5.99 -7.43 6.51
CA LEU A 103 4.79 -7.18 7.31
C LEU A 103 4.49 -8.34 8.29
N GLY A 104 5.20 -9.46 8.19
CA GLY A 104 4.97 -10.63 9.02
C GLY A 104 3.62 -11.28 8.76
N LEU A 105 3.12 -11.20 7.52
CA LEU A 105 1.83 -11.78 7.13
C LEU A 105 2.01 -13.24 6.72
N SER A 106 1.20 -14.15 7.26
CA SER A 106 1.08 -15.52 6.75
C SER A 106 0.51 -15.56 5.33
N ASP A 107 0.71 -16.66 4.60
CA ASP A 107 0.14 -16.83 3.25
C ASP A 107 -1.38 -16.71 3.22
N VAL A 108 -2.07 -17.28 4.22
CA VAL A 108 -3.54 -17.17 4.34
C VAL A 108 -3.97 -15.71 4.50
N ALA A 109 -3.24 -14.94 5.33
CA ALA A 109 -3.52 -13.52 5.52
C ALA A 109 -3.29 -12.71 4.22
N ARG A 110 -2.22 -13.01 3.48
CA ARG A 110 -1.93 -12.39 2.18
C ARG A 110 -3.04 -12.68 1.17
N GLU A 111 -3.43 -13.95 1.04
CA GLU A 111 -4.50 -14.36 0.12
C GLU A 111 -5.82 -13.65 0.42
N ARG A 112 -6.22 -13.61 1.69
CA ARG A 112 -7.45 -12.93 2.11
C ARG A 112 -7.38 -11.42 1.85
N ALA A 113 -6.24 -10.79 2.13
CA ALA A 113 -6.02 -9.37 1.84
C ALA A 113 -6.09 -9.07 0.33
N SER A 114 -5.47 -9.90 -0.50
CA SER A 114 -5.53 -9.79 -1.97
C SER A 114 -6.95 -9.96 -2.49
N ARG A 115 -7.72 -10.94 -1.98
CA ARG A 115 -9.14 -11.15 -2.36
C ARG A 115 -10.02 -9.96 -1.97
N ALA A 116 -9.77 -9.35 -0.81
CA ALA A 116 -10.50 -8.15 -0.39
C ALA A 116 -10.23 -6.96 -1.33
N ALA A 117 -9.03 -6.87 -1.89
CA ALA A 117 -8.66 -5.82 -2.83
C ALA A 117 -9.13 -6.09 -4.28
N SER A 118 -9.17 -7.35 -4.71
CA SER A 118 -9.50 -7.72 -6.10
C SER A 118 -10.93 -7.37 -6.52
N VAL A 119 -11.84 -7.19 -5.55
CA VAL A 119 -13.24 -6.81 -5.84
C VAL A 119 -13.41 -5.30 -6.07
N ILE A 120 -12.35 -4.50 -5.90
CA ILE A 120 -12.38 -3.05 -6.06
C ILE A 120 -11.91 -2.69 -7.47
N GLU A 121 -12.84 -2.35 -8.35
CA GLU A 121 -12.52 -1.99 -9.74
C GLU A 121 -11.79 -0.65 -9.85
N ARG A 122 -10.84 -0.58 -10.80
CA ARG A 122 -10.09 0.65 -11.16
C ARG A 122 -10.99 1.86 -11.41
N ARG A 123 -12.13 1.64 -12.09
CA ARG A 123 -13.07 2.72 -12.49
C ARG A 123 -13.68 3.45 -11.30
N ASP A 124 -13.75 2.78 -10.16
CA ASP A 124 -14.53 3.24 -9.02
C ASP A 124 -13.75 4.17 -8.08
N THR A 125 -12.42 4.17 -8.17
CA THR A 125 -11.56 4.90 -7.21
C THR A 125 -10.34 5.59 -7.84
N GLY A 126 -9.92 5.25 -9.07
CA GLY A 126 -8.69 5.82 -9.64
C GLY A 126 -7.47 5.44 -8.78
N PHE A 127 -6.57 6.39 -8.48
CA PHE A 127 -5.49 6.22 -7.49
C PHE A 127 -5.86 6.82 -6.11
N ASP A 128 -7.14 6.81 -5.73
CA ASP A 128 -7.59 7.31 -4.42
C ASP A 128 -7.44 6.26 -3.31
N LEU A 129 -6.31 6.33 -2.60
CA LEU A 129 -5.99 5.41 -1.50
C LEU A 129 -6.88 5.62 -0.25
N VAL A 130 -7.51 6.78 -0.07
CA VAL A 130 -8.42 7.04 1.06
C VAL A 130 -9.79 6.42 0.79
N ALA A 131 -10.27 6.49 -0.44
CA ALA A 131 -11.44 5.72 -0.86
C ALA A 131 -11.18 4.20 -0.74
N LEU A 132 -10.00 3.74 -1.14
CA LEU A 132 -9.56 2.35 -1.00
C LEU A 132 -9.57 1.90 0.47
N ARG A 133 -9.03 2.71 1.40
CA ARG A 133 -9.11 2.48 2.86
C ARG A 133 -10.53 2.20 3.31
N SER A 134 -11.45 3.07 2.90
CA SER A 134 -12.83 3.05 3.37
C SER A 134 -13.57 1.79 2.90
N ARG A 135 -13.24 1.29 1.70
CA ARG A 135 -13.79 0.03 1.17
C ARG A 135 -13.15 -1.20 1.81
N LEU A 136 -11.83 -1.18 2.02
CA LEU A 136 -11.09 -2.31 2.58
C LEU A 136 -11.27 -2.46 4.09
N SER A 137 -11.49 -1.38 4.84
CA SER A 137 -11.60 -1.42 6.31
C SER A 137 -12.64 -2.42 6.79
N THR A 138 -13.83 -2.44 6.19
CA THR A 138 -14.91 -3.37 6.52
C THR A 138 -14.53 -4.82 6.24
N SER A 139 -13.99 -5.10 5.05
CA SER A 139 -13.65 -6.45 4.60
C SER A 139 -12.45 -7.02 5.38
N LEU A 140 -11.42 -6.20 5.62
CA LEU A 140 -10.23 -6.59 6.37
C LEU A 140 -10.50 -6.76 7.86
N SER A 141 -11.45 -6.01 8.42
CA SER A 141 -11.86 -6.21 9.82
C SER A 141 -12.47 -7.59 10.03
N GLN A 142 -13.25 -8.10 9.07
CA GLN A 142 -13.81 -9.45 9.12
C GLN A 142 -12.72 -10.53 9.00
N VAL A 143 -11.73 -10.30 8.15
CA VAL A 143 -10.58 -11.20 7.93
C VAL A 143 -9.60 -11.21 9.11
N GLY A 144 -9.43 -10.09 9.81
CA GLY A 144 -8.45 -9.91 10.88
C GLY A 144 -8.88 -10.42 12.26
N LEU A 145 -10.15 -10.79 12.41
CA LEU A 145 -10.75 -11.32 13.65
C LEU A 145 -10.62 -12.85 13.80
N GLU A 146 -10.31 -13.54 12.69
CA GLU A 146 -10.01 -14.98 12.66
C GLU A 146 -8.49 -15.25 12.75
#